data_AF-A0A8S8YHK5-F1
#
_entry.id   AF-A0A8S8YHK5-F1
#
_cell.length_a   1.000
_cell.length_b   1.000
_cell.length_c   1.000
_cell.angle_alpha   90.00
_cell.angle_beta   90.00
_cell.angle_gamma   90.00
#
_symmetry.space_group_name_H-M   'P 1'
#
loop_
_entity.id
_entity.type
_entity.pdbx_description
1 polymer ?
#
loop_
_entity_poly.entity_id
_entity_poly.type
_entity_poly.pdbx_seq_one_letter_code
_entity_poly.pdbx_strand_id
1 'polypeptide(L)'
;MGMLAEDHLPDSALGETMDAVIRDQFIRLRDGDPLYYENDPELEGVEQNLSETKLSHIILRNPEIQSIQCNVFFAKTRFGQHGLLFAQRIPFTRG
;
A
#
# COMPACT_ATOMS: atom_id res chain seq x y z
N MET A 1 8.52 -1.53 -21.06
CA MET A 1 7.66 -0.35 -20.87
C MET A 1 8.53 0.78 -20.31
N GLY A 2 8.47 1.99 -20.88
CA GLY A 2 9.40 3.09 -20.56
C GLY A 2 9.27 3.63 -19.13
N MET A 3 8.04 3.81 -18.63
CA MET A 3 7.80 4.32 -17.27
C MET A 3 8.31 3.42 -16.14
N LEU A 4 8.49 2.11 -16.41
CA LEU A 4 9.03 1.16 -15.44
C LEU A 4 10.57 1.12 -15.44
N ALA A 5 11.20 1.82 -16.37
CA ALA A 5 12.66 1.88 -16.49
C ALA A 5 13.26 3.12 -15.81
N GLU A 6 12.43 4.02 -15.28
CA GLU A 6 12.86 5.19 -14.53
C GLU A 6 13.33 4.79 -13.12
N ASP A 7 14.35 5.48 -12.62
CA ASP A 7 14.75 5.35 -11.22
C ASP A 7 13.62 5.80 -10.30
N HIS A 8 13.46 5.11 -9.18
CA HIS A 8 12.45 5.49 -8.20
C HIS A 8 12.80 6.81 -7.52
N LEU A 9 11.78 7.61 -7.23
CA LEU A 9 11.90 8.77 -6.34
C LEU A 9 12.26 8.33 -4.91
N PRO A 10 12.87 9.21 -4.09
CA PRO A 10 13.14 8.92 -2.68
C PRO A 10 11.87 8.47 -1.94
N ASP A 11 11.98 7.38 -1.19
CA ASP A 11 10.88 6.74 -0.44
C ASP A 11 9.65 6.36 -1.29
N SER A 12 9.82 6.20 -2.60
CA SER A 12 8.78 5.81 -3.55
C SER A 12 9.11 4.49 -4.25
N ALA A 13 8.07 3.82 -4.73
CA ALA A 13 8.19 2.69 -5.65
C ALA A 13 8.06 3.11 -7.13
N LEU A 14 7.92 4.41 -7.40
CA LEU A 14 7.62 4.96 -8.71
C LEU A 14 8.70 5.95 -9.16
N GLY A 15 8.98 5.94 -10.47
CA GLY A 15 9.70 7.02 -11.15
C GLY A 15 8.82 8.25 -11.39
N GLU A 16 9.44 9.33 -11.84
CA GLU A 16 8.82 10.66 -12.03
C GLU A 16 7.55 10.60 -12.88
N THR A 17 7.60 9.93 -14.03
CA THR A 17 6.47 9.89 -14.95
C THR A 17 5.29 9.14 -14.35
N MET A 18 5.56 8.01 -13.69
CA MET A 18 4.49 7.19 -13.11
C MET A 18 3.89 7.84 -11.85
N ASP A 19 4.69 8.52 -11.03
CA ASP A 19 4.19 9.34 -9.92
C ASP A 19 3.23 10.43 -10.43
N ALA A 20 3.65 11.19 -11.44
CA ALA A 20 2.86 12.29 -11.99
C ALA A 20 1.50 11.81 -12.52
N VAL A 21 1.50 10.74 -13.32
CA VAL A 21 0.28 10.18 -13.89
C VAL A 21 -0.64 9.61 -12.81
N ILE A 22 -0.11 8.84 -11.86
CA ILE A 22 -0.93 8.24 -10.79
C ILE A 22 -1.50 9.34 -9.90
N ARG A 23 -0.68 10.32 -9.51
CA ARG A 23 -1.11 11.45 -8.68
C ARG A 23 -2.22 12.25 -9.33
N ASP A 24 -2.08 12.63 -10.60
CA ASP A 24 -3.11 13.37 -11.34
C ASP A 24 -4.43 12.58 -11.36
N GLN A 25 -4.35 11.29 -11.67
CA GLN A 25 -5.53 10.43 -11.72
C GLN A 25 -6.25 10.33 -10.37
N PHE A 26 -5.54 10.15 -9.25
CA PHE A 26 -6.16 10.06 -7.93
C PHE A 26 -6.70 11.41 -7.42
N ILE A 27 -6.04 12.52 -7.73
CA ILE A 27 -6.57 13.87 -7.40
C ILE A 27 -7.88 14.11 -8.14
N ARG A 28 -7.93 13.82 -9.45
CA ARG A 28 -9.15 13.99 -10.24
C ARG A 28 -10.30 13.10 -9.78
N LEU A 29 -9.99 11.87 -9.35
CA LEU A 29 -10.99 10.97 -8.76
C LEU A 29 -11.53 11.51 -7.45
N ARG A 30 -10.66 12.01 -6.56
CA ARG A 30 -11.06 12.59 -5.28
C ARG A 30 -11.90 13.86 -5.45
N ASP A 31 -11.37 14.83 -6.20
CA ASP A 31 -11.98 16.16 -6.33
C ASP A 31 -13.25 16.11 -7.20
N GLY A 32 -13.36 15.12 -8.08
CA GLY A 32 -14.50 14.91 -8.97
C GLY A 32 -15.62 14.04 -8.39
N ASP A 33 -15.46 13.48 -7.20
CA ASP A 33 -16.45 12.60 -6.56
C ASP A 33 -17.28 13.37 -5.51
N PRO A 34 -18.58 13.63 -5.78
CA PRO A 34 -19.47 14.28 -4.80
C PRO A 34 -19.68 13.46 -3.53
N LEU A 35 -19.43 12.15 -3.57
CA LEU A 35 -19.53 11.22 -2.44
C LEU A 35 -18.16 10.89 -1.84
N TYR A 36 -17.13 11.68 -2.15
CA TYR A 36 -15.86 11.60 -1.44
C TYR A 36 -16.11 11.85 0.05
N TYR A 37 -15.58 10.99 0.91
CA TYR A 37 -15.99 10.90 2.32
C TYR A 37 -15.81 12.19 3.14
N GLU A 38 -14.92 13.09 2.73
CA GLU A 38 -14.71 14.39 3.40
C GLU A 38 -15.74 15.45 2.97
N ASN A 39 -16.42 15.24 1.85
CA ASN A 39 -17.40 16.16 1.27
C ASN A 39 -18.85 15.69 1.46
N ASP A 40 -19.06 14.43 1.86
CA ASP A 40 -20.38 13.82 1.93
C ASP A 40 -21.15 14.26 3.19
N PRO A 41 -22.26 15.02 3.05
CA PRO A 41 -23.05 15.48 4.19
C PRO A 41 -23.74 14.34 4.95
N GLU A 42 -23.93 13.16 4.34
CA GLU A 42 -24.51 12.00 5.03
C GLU A 42 -23.56 11.38 6.06
N LEU A 43 -22.27 11.73 6.01
CA LEU A 43 -21.24 11.26 6.92
C LEU A 43 -20.98 12.22 8.09
N GLU A 44 -21.79 13.28 8.23
CA GLU A 44 -21.66 14.25 9.32
C GLU A 44 -21.72 13.56 10.69
N GLY A 45 -20.69 13.79 11.50
CA GLY A 45 -20.53 13.23 12.84
C GLY A 45 -19.74 11.91 12.91
N VAL A 46 -19.34 11.32 11.78
CA VAL A 46 -18.50 10.09 11.76
C VAL A 46 -17.19 10.25 10.97
N GLU A 47 -16.94 11.40 10.36
CA GLU A 47 -15.78 11.67 9.50
C GLU A 47 -14.47 11.47 10.26
N GLN A 48 -14.40 11.88 11.53
CA GLN A 48 -13.22 11.66 12.35
C GLN A 48 -12.93 10.17 12.51
N ASN A 49 -13.96 9.35 12.80
CA ASN A 49 -13.79 7.90 12.93
C ASN A 49 -13.33 7.27 11.61
N LEU A 50 -13.82 7.77 10.48
CA LEU A 50 -13.39 7.32 9.15
C LEU A 50 -11.92 7.68 8.88
N SER A 51 -11.51 8.92 9.16
CA SER A 51 -10.13 9.39 8.97
C SER A 51 -9.11 8.64 9.83
N GLU A 52 -9.52 8.17 11.01
CA GLU A 52 -8.67 7.42 11.94
C GLU A 52 -8.68 5.91 11.67
N THR A 53 -9.59 5.42 10.81
CA THR A 53 -9.72 3.98 10.51
C THR A 53 -8.51 3.48 9.72
N LYS A 54 -7.91 2.38 10.21
CA LYS A 54 -6.78 1.71 9.56
C LYS A 54 -7.21 0.40 8.95
N LEU A 55 -6.58 -0.02 7.85
CA LEU A 55 -6.84 -1.33 7.25
C LEU A 55 -6.57 -2.49 8.23
N SER A 56 -5.64 -2.34 9.18
CA SER A 56 -5.42 -3.29 10.27
C SER A 56 -6.64 -3.44 11.18
N HIS A 57 -7.34 -2.34 11.50
CA HIS A 57 -8.58 -2.39 12.28
C HIS A 57 -9.65 -3.21 11.53
N ILE A 58 -9.75 -3.04 10.21
CA ILE A 58 -10.71 -3.77 9.37
C ILE A 58 -10.37 -5.26 9.31
N ILE A 59 -9.10 -5.61 9.12
CA ILE A 59 -8.65 -7.01 9.06
C ILE A 59 -8.96 -7.74 10.38
N LEU A 60 -8.72 -7.10 11.52
CA LEU A 60 -8.96 -7.66 12.86
C LEU A 60 -10.45 -7.80 13.22
N ARG A 61 -11.38 -7.28 12.42
CA ARG A 61 -12.82 -7.58 12.58
C ARG A 61 -13.16 -9.02 12.20
N ASN A 62 -12.25 -9.72 11.53
CA ASN A 62 -12.38 -11.16 11.26
C ASN A 62 -11.86 -11.96 12.48
N PRO A 63 -12.70 -12.76 13.15
CA PRO A 63 -12.38 -13.34 14.46
C PRO A 63 -11.25 -14.37 14.42
N GLU A 64 -10.97 -14.95 13.26
CA GLU A 64 -9.87 -15.90 13.07
C GLU A 64 -8.49 -15.22 13.12
N ILE A 65 -8.43 -13.91 12.87
CA ILE A 65 -7.19 -13.14 12.83
C ILE A 65 -6.99 -12.43 14.17
N GLN A 66 -6.08 -12.98 14.99
CA GLN A 66 -5.89 -12.50 16.37
C GLN A 66 -4.86 -11.37 16.48
N SER A 67 -3.94 -11.25 15.52
CA SER A 67 -2.91 -10.20 15.55
C SER A 67 -2.36 -9.89 14.17
N ILE A 68 -2.07 -8.61 13.93
CA ILE A 68 -1.41 -8.10 12.72
C ILE A 68 -0.68 -6.80 13.06
N GLN A 69 0.26 -6.38 12.21
CA GLN A 69 0.94 -5.09 12.35
C GLN A 69 0.00 -3.89 12.19
N CYS A 70 0.27 -2.80 12.92
CA CYS A 70 -0.59 -1.61 12.92
C CYS A 70 -0.71 -0.94 11.54
N ASN A 71 0.40 -0.79 10.82
CA ASN A 71 0.41 -0.29 9.44
C ASN A 71 0.71 -1.47 8.50
N VAL A 72 -0.29 -1.94 7.77
CA VAL A 72 -0.19 -3.14 6.93
C VAL A 72 0.36 -2.89 5.52
N PHE A 73 0.66 -1.65 5.17
CA PHE A 73 1.18 -1.31 3.84
C PHE A 73 2.68 -1.57 3.66
N PHE A 74 3.40 -1.79 4.75
CA PHE A 74 4.84 -2.04 4.72
C PHE A 74 5.16 -3.41 5.30
N ALA A 75 5.99 -4.20 4.65
CA ALA A 75 6.47 -5.43 5.26
C ALA A 75 7.42 -5.11 6.42
N LYS A 76 7.24 -5.78 7.57
CA LYS A 76 8.29 -5.81 8.60
C LYS A 76 9.42 -6.72 8.11
N THR A 77 10.54 -6.13 7.71
CA THR A 77 11.75 -6.91 7.44
C THR A 77 12.25 -7.54 8.74
N ARG A 78 12.20 -8.88 8.84
CA ARG A 78 12.84 -9.60 9.95
C ARG A 78 14.34 -9.67 9.69
N PHE A 79 15.09 -8.67 10.14
CA PHE A 79 16.55 -8.82 10.26
C PHE A 79 16.85 -9.63 11.51
N GLY A 80 17.23 -10.91 11.34
CA GLY A 80 17.71 -11.72 12.47
C GLY A 80 17.50 -13.24 12.46
N GLN A 81 17.15 -13.90 11.33
CA GLN A 81 17.16 -15.39 11.27
C GLN A 81 17.71 -16.01 9.98
N HIS A 82 18.45 -15.28 9.14
CA HIS A 82 19.21 -15.90 8.05
C HIS A 82 20.60 -15.27 7.90
N GLY A 83 21.38 -15.34 8.98
CA GLY A 83 22.83 -15.38 8.89
C GLY A 83 23.25 -16.84 8.71
N LEU A 84 23.73 -17.17 7.51
CA LEU A 84 24.21 -18.48 7.02
C LEU A 84 23.16 -19.53 6.63
N LEU A 85 23.43 -20.12 5.47
CA LEU A 85 22.77 -21.26 4.79
C LEU A 85 21.51 -20.93 4.00
N PHE A 86 21.69 -20.54 2.73
CA PHE A 86 21.10 -21.24 1.56
C PHE A 86 21.85 -20.81 0.30
N ALA A 87 23.05 -21.37 0.13
CA ALA A 87 23.60 -21.56 -1.20
C ALA A 87 22.85 -22.73 -1.84
N GLN A 88 21.89 -22.45 -2.71
CA GLN A 88 21.56 -23.40 -3.77
C GLN A 88 21.01 -22.65 -4.98
N ARG A 89 21.87 -22.52 -6.00
CA ARG A 89 21.49 -22.34 -7.40
C ARG A 89 20.30 -23.23 -7.72
N ILE A 90 19.19 -22.64 -8.17
CA ILE A 90 18.14 -23.40 -8.86
C ILE A 90 18.61 -23.54 -10.32
N PRO A 91 18.94 -24.74 -10.82
CA PRO A 91 19.23 -24.92 -12.24
C PRO A 91 17.93 -24.91 -13.03
N PHE A 92 17.83 -24.01 -14.00
CA PHE A 92 16.78 -24.03 -15.01
C PHE A 92 17.12 -25.12 -16.04
N THR A 93 16.45 -26.26 -15.97
CA THR A 93 16.45 -27.24 -17.07
C THR A 93 15.36 -26.86 -18.06
N ARG A 94 15.75 -26.54 -19.30
CA ARG A 94 14.84 -26.42 -20.44
C ARG A 94 14.34 -27.82 -20.83
N GLY A 95 13.01 -27.94 -20.98
CA GLY A 95 12.39 -28.90 -21.90
C GLY A 95 12.33 -28.33 -23.30
#